data_AF-A0A2S2DQ08-F1
#
_entry.id   AF-A0A2S2DQ08-F1
#
_cell.length_a   1.000
_cell.length_b   1.000
_cell.length_c   1.000
_cell.angle_alpha   90.00
_cell.angle_beta   90.00
_cell.angle_gamma   90.00
#
_symmetry.space_group_name_H-M   'P 1'
#
loop_
_entity.id
_entity.type
_entity.pdbx_description
1 polymer ?
#
loop_
_entity_poly.entity_id
_entity_poly.type
_entity_poly.pdbx_seq_one_letter_code
_entity_poly.pdbx_strand_id
1 'polypeptide(L)'
;MDIVRIVYAVILLVLAIPNAIIDYKHRKKNAYPHGNAWAYYSQLAKEGSWEGKFMMWSGYIGIVAILSIIALAFYRLLTWD
;
A
#
# COMPACT_ATOMS: atom_id res chain seq x y z
N MET A 1 2.42 -20.42 -13.29
CA MET A 1 2.00 -19.19 -12.56
C MET A 1 0.58 -19.43 -12.10
N ASP A 2 0.39 -19.65 -10.80
CA ASP A 2 -0.93 -19.98 -10.25
C ASP A 2 -1.85 -18.76 -10.34
N ILE A 3 -3.14 -18.95 -10.61
CA ILE A 3 -4.17 -17.89 -10.72
C ILE A 3 -4.10 -16.90 -9.54
N VAL A 4 -3.82 -17.40 -8.34
CA VAL A 4 -3.64 -16.60 -7.12
C VAL A 4 -2.55 -15.53 -7.28
N ARG A 5 -1.41 -15.87 -7.90
CA ARG A 5 -0.31 -14.92 -8.13
C ARG A 5 -0.70 -13.84 -9.15
N ILE A 6 -1.48 -14.20 -10.17
CA ILE A 6 -1.98 -13.26 -11.18
C ILE A 6 -2.94 -12.27 -10.52
N VAL A 7 -3.91 -12.76 -9.73
CA VAL A 7 -4.85 -11.91 -8.99
C VAL A 7 -4.11 -10.96 -8.06
N TYR A 8 -3.11 -11.45 -7.34
CA TYR A 8 -2.30 -10.63 -6.45
C TYR A 8 -1.53 -9.53 -7.19
N ALA A 9 -0.91 -9.87 -8.32
CA ALA A 9 -0.19 -8.92 -9.16
C ALA A 9 -1.12 -7.83 -9.69
N VAL A 10 -2.33 -8.20 -10.13
CA VAL A 10 -3.35 -7.26 -10.61
C VAL A 10 -3.80 -6.32 -9.49
N ILE A 11 -4.10 -6.84 -8.29
CA ILE A 11 -4.50 -6.01 -7.14
C ILE A 11 -3.39 -5.03 -6.77
N LEU A 12 -2.13 -5.49 -6.70
CA LEU A 12 -1.00 -4.62 -6.39
C LEU A 12 -0.80 -3.54 -7.45
N LEU A 13 -0.95 -3.86 -8.74
CA LEU A 13 -0.86 -2.87 -9.82
C LEU A 13 -1.99 -1.83 -9.74
N VAL A 14 -3.22 -2.29 -9.53
CA VAL A 14 -4.41 -1.43 -9.44
C VAL A 14 -4.34 -0.51 -8.22
N LEU A 15 -3.66 -0.89 -7.14
CA LEU A 15 -3.46 -0.04 -5.98
C LEU A 15 -2.21 0.85 -6.11
N ALA A 16 -1.12 0.34 -6.71
CA ALA A 16 0.15 1.04 -6.83
C ALA A 16 0.08 2.21 -7.82
N ILE A 17 -0.58 2.04 -8.97
CA ILE A 17 -0.66 3.07 -10.01
C ILE A 17 -1.41 4.32 -9.49
N PRO A 18 -2.63 4.21 -8.92
CA PRO A 18 -3.32 5.37 -8.36
C PRO A 18 -2.57 5.98 -7.17
N ASN A 19 -1.93 5.17 -6.31
CA ASN A 19 -1.08 5.69 -5.25
C ASN A 19 0.04 6.57 -5.79
N ALA A 20 0.76 6.11 -6.82
CA ALA A 20 1.84 6.87 -7.43
C ALA A 20 1.34 8.17 -8.09
N ILE A 21 0.16 8.13 -8.72
CA ILE A 21 -0.46 9.31 -9.34
C ILE A 21 -0.85 10.34 -8.27
N ILE A 22 -1.51 9.91 -7.19
CA ILE A 22 -1.89 10.79 -6.08
C ILE A 22 -0.63 11.36 -5.42
N ASP A 23 0.36 10.51 -5.09
CA ASP A 23 1.62 10.94 -4.49
C ASP A 23 2.35 11.97 -5.36
N TYR A 24 2.44 11.73 -6.67
CA TYR A 24 3.02 12.68 -7.61
C TYR A 24 2.28 14.02 -7.63
N LYS A 25 0.94 13.99 -7.67
CA LYS A 25 0.10 15.20 -7.69
C LYS A 25 0.31 16.07 -6.45
N HIS A 26 0.42 15.48 -5.27
CA HIS A 26 0.61 16.21 -4.02
C HIS A 26 2.06 16.69 -3.85
N ARG A 27 3.05 15.88 -4.26
CA ARG A 27 4.46 16.29 -4.28
C ARG A 27 4.72 17.44 -5.24
N LYS A 28 4.10 17.44 -6.42
CA LYS A 28 4.21 18.56 -7.37
C LYS A 28 3.71 19.89 -6.77
N LYS A 29 2.81 19.83 -5.80
CA LYS A 29 2.29 20.99 -5.05
C LYS A 29 3.11 21.32 -3.79
N ASN A 30 4.23 20.63 -3.53
CA ASN A 30 5.00 20.73 -2.29
C ASN A 30 4.13 20.57 -1.03
N ALA A 31 3.10 19.72 -1.09
CA ALA A 31 2.13 19.59 -0.01
C ALA A 31 2.72 19.02 1.31
N TYR A 32 3.86 18.32 1.23
CA TYR A 32 4.60 17.81 2.38
C TYR A 32 6.08 17.54 2.03
N PRO A 33 6.99 17.58 3.03
CA PRO A 33 8.39 17.22 2.85
C PRO A 33 8.58 15.73 2.53
N HIS A 34 9.66 15.40 1.82
CA HIS A 34 10.03 14.01 1.58
C HIS A 34 10.23 13.26 2.91
N GLY A 35 9.67 12.05 2.99
CA GLY A 35 9.67 11.23 4.21
C GLY A 35 8.44 11.44 5.11
N ASN A 36 7.64 12.49 4.91
CA ASN A 36 6.48 12.78 5.76
C ASN A 36 5.12 12.37 5.15
N ALA A 37 5.14 11.54 4.11
CA ALA A 37 3.94 11.15 3.34
C ALA A 37 2.89 10.44 4.21
N TRP A 38 3.33 9.54 5.10
CA TRP A 38 2.42 8.80 5.98
C TRP A 38 1.64 9.72 6.92
N ALA A 39 2.33 10.66 7.57
CA ALA A 39 1.70 11.63 8.46
C ALA A 39 0.73 12.54 7.69
N TYR A 40 1.14 13.00 6.50
CA TYR A 40 0.31 13.82 5.62
C TYR A 40 -0.98 13.12 5.21
N TYR A 41 -0.90 11.92 4.61
CA TYR A 41 -2.10 11.21 4.16
C TYR A 41 -2.96 10.71 5.31
N SER A 42 -2.37 10.41 6.47
CA SER A 42 -3.12 10.07 7.69
C SER A 42 -3.96 11.26 8.17
N GLN A 43 -3.38 12.46 8.19
CA GLN A 43 -4.13 13.68 8.51
C GLN A 43 -5.20 13.96 7.45
N LEU A 44 -4.84 13.90 6.16
CA LEU A 44 -5.75 14.14 5.05
C LEU A 44 -6.95 13.17 5.05
N ALA A 45 -6.74 11.91 5.47
CA ALA A 45 -7.80 10.92 5.67
C ALA A 45 -8.75 11.28 6.81
N LYS A 46 -8.21 11.78 7.94
CA LYS A 46 -8.98 12.26 9.10
C LYS A 46 -9.82 13.49 8.77
N GLU A 47 -9.30 14.37 7.93
CA GLU A 47 -10.01 15.54 7.38
C GLU A 47 -11.11 15.15 6.38
N GLY A 48 -11.24 13.86 6.06
CA GLY A 48 -12.34 13.33 5.25
C GLY A 48 -12.03 13.20 3.76
N SER A 49 -10.84 13.62 3.31
CA SER A 49 -10.44 13.55 1.90
C SER A 49 -10.46 12.11 1.39
N TRP A 50 -11.08 11.92 0.24
CA TRP A 50 -11.12 10.60 -0.43
C TRP A 50 -9.72 10.12 -0.81
N GLU A 51 -8.82 11.03 -1.20
CA GLU A 51 -7.45 10.70 -1.60
C GLU A 51 -6.61 10.28 -0.40
N GLY A 52 -6.75 10.97 0.73
CA GLY A 52 -6.16 10.56 2.00
C GLY A 52 -6.65 9.19 2.43
N LYS A 53 -7.97 8.95 2.38
CA LYS A 53 -8.56 7.66 2.73
C LYS A 53 -8.06 6.54 1.82
N PHE A 54 -8.02 6.76 0.51
CA PHE A 54 -7.51 5.78 -0.45
C PHE A 54 -6.04 5.45 -0.19
N MET A 55 -5.17 6.47 -0.03
CA MET A 55 -3.74 6.29 0.24
C MET A 55 -3.48 5.52 1.54
N MET A 56 -4.26 5.80 2.59
CA MET A 56 -4.14 5.07 3.86
C MET A 56 -4.64 3.63 3.73
N TRP A 57 -5.79 3.40 3.10
CA TRP A 57 -6.35 2.06 2.90
C TRP A 57 -5.42 1.18 2.05
N SER A 58 -4.92 1.70 0.92
CA SER A 58 -3.97 0.99 0.07
C SER A 58 -2.66 0.70 0.81
N GLY A 59 -2.20 1.63 1.66
CA GLY A 59 -1.06 1.42 2.55
C GLY A 59 -1.28 0.26 3.54
N TYR A 60 -2.42 0.22 4.22
CA TYR A 60 -2.76 -0.89 5.12
C TYR A 60 -2.90 -2.23 4.40
N ILE A 61 -3.52 -2.26 3.22
CA ILE A 61 -3.59 -3.47 2.39
C ILE A 61 -2.19 -3.95 2.03
N GLY A 62 -1.28 -3.05 1.66
CA GLY A 62 0.12 -3.37 1.38
C GLY A 62 0.84 -3.97 2.59
N ILE A 63 0.64 -3.41 3.79
CA ILE A 63 1.20 -3.95 5.05
C ILE A 63 0.69 -5.36 5.32
N VAL A 64 -0.64 -5.57 5.25
CA VAL A 64 -1.24 -6.90 5.47
C VAL A 64 -0.73 -7.91 4.45
N ALA A 65 -0.56 -7.50 3.19
CA ALA A 65 0.00 -8.34 2.14
C ALA A 65 1.43 -8.79 2.46
N ILE A 66 2.31 -7.86 2.85
CA ILE A 66 3.70 -8.16 3.23
C ILE A 66 3.73 -9.10 4.44
N LEU A 67 2.96 -8.82 5.49
CA LEU A 67 2.89 -9.67 6.68
C LEU A 67 2.38 -11.08 6.36
N SER A 68 1.42 -11.20 5.45
CA SER A 68 0.89 -12.50 5.01
C SER A 68 1.93 -13.33 4.26
N ILE A 69 2.74 -12.68 3.41
CA ILE A 69 3.84 -13.34 2.69
C ILE A 69 4.93 -13.80 3.68
N ILE A 70 5.31 -12.95 4.64
CA ILE A 70 6.28 -13.29 5.68
C ILE A 70 5.78 -14.47 6.50
N ALA A 71 4.52 -14.42 6.97
CA ALA A 71 3.93 -15.51 7.74
C ALA A 71 3.89 -16.84 6.96
N LEU A 72 3.53 -16.81 5.68
CA LEU A 72 3.55 -17.99 4.82
C LEU A 72 4.97 -18.54 4.62
N ALA A 73 5.96 -17.66 4.45
CA ALA A 73 7.36 -18.05 4.32
C ALA A 73 7.88 -18.73 5.61
N PHE A 74 7.57 -18.16 6.77
CA PHE A 74 7.89 -18.75 8.08
C PHE A 74 7.19 -20.08 8.30
N TYR A 75 5.89 -20.17 8.00
CA TYR A 75 5.14 -21.42 8.12
C TYR A 75 5.77 -22.53 7.27
N ARG A 76 6.12 -22.23 6.01
CA ARG A 76 6.83 -23.18 5.15
C ARG A 76 8.18 -23.57 5.70
N LEU A 77 8.96 -22.63 6.22
CA LEU A 77 10.26 -22.93 6.84
C LEU A 77 10.13 -23.88 8.03
N LEU A 78 9.11 -23.69 8.87
CA LEU A 78 8.87 -24.48 10.08
C LEU A 78 8.19 -25.84 9.84
N THR A 79 7.55 -26.02 8.68
CA THR A 79 6.85 -27.27 8.30
C THR A 79 7.61 -28.09 7.26
N TRP A 80 8.80 -27.61 6.87
CA TRP A 80 9.78 -28.34 6.05
C TRP A 80 10.90 -28.94 6.93
N ASP A 81 10.56 -29.38 8.15
CA ASP A 81 11.30 -30.33 8.96
C ASP A 81 10.39 -31.52 9.30
#